data_AF-M6JKF8-F1
#
_entry.id   AF-M6JKF8-F1
#
_cell.length_a   1.000
_cell.length_b   1.000
_cell.length_c   1.000
_cell.angle_alpha   90.00
_cell.angle_beta   90.00
_cell.angle_gamma   90.00
#
_symmetry.space_group_name_H-M   'P 1'
#
loop_
_entity.id
_entity.type
_entity.pdbx_description
1 polymer ?
#
loop_
_entity_poly.entity_id
_entity_poly.type
_entity_poly.pdbx_seq_one_letter_code
_entity_poly.pdbx_strand_id
1 'polypeptide(L)'
;MYPLSLELQYSKLWRDEVSRFAKQVNSVILNGVQTYSKEARADGYFFEPVVRLDVSDLRVLLNQLKNQYGDFAPRKEFESQIKQNVQMIDAWSRDKTNSFINKQYESMNSPPRAGVVGGDRALFRVPGIPVSQKESGEIWDRVNKMITEQSSLASNAFRDHFDRVQKIVTDGLSKGLKYQDITSQIQNATGVSERRAEFWANDQTGKFFSQQNKLRQTNAGFPGFIWRTQKDSKVRDSHSHVADKFYKWGELPFVNRKGGLPARLAPGDDYRCRCWAEPSWGPQGSKKDNPKPSGPSPKIILPPRPQTQSIVPILHSVNLNLPDPTVHANIQKTISDLDSVLKFPKDRAGVSVHYLSGSMLQTNISGRFNPNTNRIELNGSHTFKDTYQSTFVHEFAHMIDHNWIGQPGRYESTSSEFAEFKKVVENTELCKRLKKIGQTGKIVQPGSLPTPLRPGLRNSITYLISHEELFARAMEMWTARKLNSKKLIAQIQKKGNMNFVYHYWDDDDFESVNSVLDKIFLKYNYLK
;
A
#
# COMPACT_ATOMS: atom_id res chain seq x y z
N MET A 1 -14.09 -24.21 7.94
CA MET A 1 -14.32 -23.50 9.23
C MET A 1 -13.22 -22.48 9.42
N TYR A 2 -13.57 -21.30 9.94
CA TYR A 2 -12.65 -20.20 10.24
C TYR A 2 -11.77 -20.50 11.50
N PRO A 3 -10.49 -20.09 11.52
CA PRO A 3 -9.57 -20.37 12.65
C PRO A 3 -9.72 -19.38 13.82
N LEU A 4 -10.84 -19.45 14.55
CA LEU A 4 -11.14 -18.50 15.63
C LEU A 4 -10.11 -18.49 16.77
N SER A 5 -9.57 -19.65 17.13
CA SER A 5 -8.56 -19.76 18.19
C SER A 5 -7.25 -19.06 17.81
N LEU A 6 -6.81 -19.20 16.56
CA LEU A 6 -5.61 -18.53 16.04
C LEU A 6 -5.82 -17.01 15.94
N GLU A 7 -7.02 -16.55 15.53
CA GLU A 7 -7.38 -15.13 15.55
C GLU A 7 -7.23 -14.55 16.96
N LEU A 8 -7.82 -15.20 17.98
CA LEU A 8 -7.77 -14.74 19.37
C LEU A 8 -6.34 -14.73 19.95
N GLN A 9 -5.55 -15.75 19.63
CA GLN A 9 -4.14 -15.81 20.01
C GLN A 9 -3.36 -14.65 19.39
N TYR A 10 -3.60 -14.40 18.10
CA TYR A 10 -2.93 -13.33 17.37
C TYR A 10 -3.34 -11.94 17.86
N SER A 11 -4.62 -11.72 18.15
CA SER A 11 -5.09 -10.44 18.71
C SER A 11 -4.50 -10.16 20.09
N LYS A 12 -4.40 -11.21 20.93
CA LYS A 12 -3.77 -11.10 22.24
C LYS A 12 -2.29 -10.76 22.12
N LEU A 13 -1.58 -11.43 21.21
CA LEU A 13 -0.17 -11.16 20.92
C LEU A 13 0.05 -9.68 20.57
N TRP A 14 -0.74 -9.13 19.66
CA TRP A 14 -0.67 -7.72 19.25
C TRP A 14 -0.97 -6.74 20.39
N ARG A 15 -2.03 -7.01 21.17
CA ARG A 15 -2.36 -6.19 22.34
C ARG A 15 -1.21 -6.17 23.33
N ASP A 16 -0.68 -7.34 23.67
CA ASP A 16 0.33 -7.50 24.70
C ASP A 16 1.64 -6.80 24.28
N GLU A 17 1.99 -6.84 22.99
CA GLU A 17 3.17 -6.14 22.48
C GLU A 17 3.00 -4.61 22.50
N VAL A 18 1.86 -4.09 22.06
CA VAL A 18 1.56 -2.65 22.14
C VAL A 18 1.50 -2.19 23.60
N SER A 19 0.91 -2.98 24.50
CA SER A 19 0.88 -2.69 25.93
C SER A 19 2.28 -2.64 26.54
N ARG A 20 3.15 -3.58 26.17
CA ARG A 20 4.55 -3.61 26.63
C ARG A 20 5.32 -2.38 26.15
N PHE A 21 5.22 -2.05 24.86
CA PHE A 21 5.82 -0.85 24.29
C PHE A 21 5.30 0.43 24.98
N ALA A 22 3.98 0.55 25.13
CA ALA A 22 3.35 1.70 25.79
C ALA A 22 3.84 1.86 27.23
N LYS A 23 3.92 0.79 28.01
CA LYS A 23 4.45 0.83 29.38
C LYS A 23 5.88 1.34 29.44
N GLN A 24 6.73 0.91 28.52
CA GLN A 24 8.13 1.33 28.46
C GLN A 24 8.27 2.81 28.10
N VAL A 25 7.53 3.29 27.10
CA VAL A 25 7.58 4.69 26.67
C VAL A 25 6.95 5.61 27.72
N ASN A 26 5.77 5.23 28.22
CA ASN A 26 5.02 6.04 29.16
C ASN A 26 5.76 6.21 30.49
N SER A 27 6.49 5.20 30.97
CA SER A 27 7.25 5.32 32.22
C SER A 27 8.34 6.40 32.10
N VAL A 28 9.09 6.42 31.00
CA VAL A 28 10.16 7.40 30.78
C VAL A 28 9.59 8.80 30.62
N ILE A 29 8.51 8.95 29.86
CA ILE A 29 7.84 10.23 29.66
C ILE A 29 7.25 10.74 30.98
N LEU A 30 6.52 9.91 31.73
CA LEU A 30 5.91 10.31 33.00
C LEU A 30 6.96 10.69 34.06
N ASN A 31 8.10 10.00 34.10
CA ASN A 31 9.22 10.39 34.97
C ASN A 31 9.75 11.78 34.58
N GLY A 32 9.95 12.04 33.29
CA GLY A 32 10.37 13.35 32.79
C GLY A 32 9.38 14.47 33.14
N VAL A 33 8.07 14.22 32.95
CA VAL A 33 7.01 15.17 33.35
C VAL A 33 7.00 15.40 34.86
N GLN A 34 7.22 14.36 35.67
CA GLN A 34 7.25 14.48 37.13
C GLN A 34 8.42 15.33 37.60
N THR A 35 9.63 15.10 37.09
CA THR A 35 10.83 15.90 37.39
C THR A 35 10.60 17.37 37.04
N TYR A 36 10.13 17.63 35.82
CA TYR A 36 9.80 18.99 35.35
C TYR A 36 8.77 19.69 36.25
N SER A 37 7.71 18.98 36.67
CA SER A 37 6.68 19.55 37.54
C SER A 37 7.15 19.88 38.96
N LYS A 38 8.22 19.24 39.45
CA LYS A 38 8.81 19.50 40.77
C LYS A 38 9.72 20.74 40.72
N GLU A 39 10.56 20.85 39.69
CA GLU A 39 11.46 21.98 39.47
C GLU A 39 10.67 23.28 39.29
N ALA A 40 9.62 23.27 38.45
CA ALA A 40 8.76 24.43 38.24
C ALA A 40 8.02 24.94 39.51
N ARG A 41 7.92 24.12 40.56
CA ARG A 41 7.33 24.54 41.85
C ARG A 41 8.35 25.13 42.82
N ALA A 42 9.65 24.85 42.65
CA ALA A 42 10.70 25.37 43.52
C ALA A 42 10.95 26.87 43.29
N ASP A 43 10.73 27.35 42.06
CA ASP A 43 10.93 28.76 41.68
C ASP A 43 9.77 29.69 42.09
N GLY A 44 8.71 29.15 42.70
CA GLY A 44 7.48 29.87 43.06
C GLY A 44 7.52 30.66 44.38
N TYR A 45 8.69 31.01 44.92
CA TYR A 45 8.82 31.74 46.19
C TYR A 45 8.56 33.26 46.12
N PHE A 46 8.21 33.80 44.94
CA PHE A 46 7.87 35.22 44.76
C PHE A 46 6.43 35.39 44.25
N PHE A 47 5.71 36.33 44.89
CA PHE A 47 4.33 36.71 44.61
C PHE A 47 4.16 37.25 43.17
N GLU A 48 3.69 36.40 42.26
CA GLU A 48 2.73 36.61 41.15
C GLU A 48 2.91 35.50 40.09
N PRO A 49 1.93 34.61 39.83
CA PRO A 49 2.17 33.45 38.97
C PRO A 49 1.81 33.76 37.51
N VAL A 50 2.76 34.32 36.76
CA VAL A 50 2.75 34.19 35.29
C VAL A 50 4.13 33.76 34.80
N VAL A 51 4.60 32.60 35.28
CA VAL A 51 5.73 31.93 34.63
C VAL A 51 5.18 31.18 33.41
N ARG A 52 5.47 31.71 32.22
CA ARG A 52 5.34 30.94 30.97
C ARG A 52 6.33 29.79 31.06
N LEU A 53 5.83 28.60 31.41
CA LEU A 53 6.59 27.36 31.50
C LEU A 53 7.36 27.11 30.20
N ASP A 54 8.70 27.15 30.26
CA ASP A 54 9.55 26.84 29.11
C ASP A 54 9.55 25.32 28.88
N VAL A 55 8.89 24.87 27.81
CA VAL A 55 8.72 23.44 27.46
C VAL A 55 9.95 22.90 26.69
N SER A 56 11.02 23.68 26.57
CA SER A 56 12.20 23.36 25.75
C SER A 56 12.89 22.06 26.18
N ASP A 57 13.18 21.89 27.48
CA ASP A 57 13.87 20.70 27.99
C ASP A 57 13.06 19.42 27.79
N LEU A 58 11.74 19.51 27.95
CA LEU A 58 10.85 18.37 27.76
C LEU A 58 10.67 18.04 26.28
N ARG A 59 10.72 19.04 25.38
CA ARG A 59 10.79 18.82 23.93
C ARG A 59 12.10 18.15 23.52
N VAL A 60 13.22 18.49 24.16
CA VAL A 60 14.51 17.81 23.94
C VAL A 60 14.42 16.35 24.36
N LEU A 61 13.88 16.05 25.54
CA LEU A 61 13.65 14.68 26.00
C LEU A 61 12.72 13.90 25.06
N LEU A 62 11.61 14.49 24.62
CA LEU A 62 10.69 13.87 23.66
C LEU A 62 11.36 13.63 22.30
N ASN A 63 12.21 14.54 21.83
CA ASN A 63 13.00 14.35 20.61
C ASN A 63 14.08 13.27 20.77
N GLN A 64 14.73 13.19 21.93
CA GLN A 64 15.69 12.12 22.23
C GLN A 64 15.00 10.75 22.25
N LEU A 65 13.84 10.65 22.90
CA LEU A 65 13.01 9.45 22.87
C LEU A 65 12.57 9.12 21.44
N LYS A 66 12.13 10.12 20.67
CA LYS A 66 11.80 9.94 19.26
C LYS A 66 13.00 9.47 18.44
N ASN A 67 14.22 9.91 18.74
CA ASN A 67 15.43 9.45 18.05
C ASN A 67 15.82 8.03 18.49
N GLN A 68 15.71 7.72 19.78
CA GLN A 68 16.00 6.40 20.35
C GLN A 68 15.01 5.34 19.87
N TYR A 69 13.74 5.70 19.80
CA TYR A 69 12.67 4.81 19.36
C TYR A 69 12.29 5.03 17.90
N GLY A 70 12.99 5.87 17.12
CA GLY A 70 12.54 6.42 15.83
C GLY A 70 12.28 5.44 14.70
N ASP A 71 12.86 4.24 14.77
CA ASP A 71 12.56 3.14 13.85
C ASP A 71 11.43 2.23 14.35
N PHE A 72 10.87 2.51 15.55
CA PHE A 72 9.83 1.79 16.31
C PHE A 72 9.65 0.35 15.85
N ALA A 73 10.75 -0.40 15.82
CA ALA A 73 10.74 -1.75 15.29
C ALA A 73 10.13 -2.65 16.36
N PRO A 74 9.23 -3.58 15.97
CA PRO A 74 8.82 -4.63 16.88
C PRO A 74 10.02 -5.46 17.34
N ARG A 75 9.90 -6.07 18.51
CA ARG A 75 10.93 -6.99 18.99
C ARG A 75 11.03 -8.19 18.04
N LYS A 76 12.25 -8.73 17.90
CA LYS A 76 12.50 -9.92 17.07
C LYS A 76 11.64 -11.12 17.49
N GLU A 77 11.34 -11.26 18.79
CA GLU A 77 10.43 -12.32 19.26
C GLU A 77 9.01 -12.13 18.73
N PHE A 78 8.51 -10.88 18.68
CA PHE A 78 7.19 -10.58 18.15
C PHE A 78 7.12 -10.83 16.65
N GLU A 79 8.15 -10.44 15.89
CA GLU A 79 8.23 -10.75 14.45
C GLU A 79 8.26 -12.26 14.18
N SER A 80 9.00 -13.02 14.99
CA SER A 80 9.00 -14.48 14.93
C SER A 80 7.61 -15.07 15.22
N GLN A 81 6.91 -14.53 16.22
CA GLN A 81 5.55 -14.94 16.57
C GLN A 81 4.51 -14.54 15.52
N ILE A 82 4.69 -13.42 14.82
CA ILE A 82 3.89 -13.07 13.63
C ILE A 82 4.08 -14.14 12.57
N LYS A 83 5.33 -14.46 12.22
CA LYS A 83 5.65 -15.48 11.21
C LYS A 83 5.02 -16.82 11.56
N GLN A 84 5.16 -17.27 12.80
CA GLN A 84 4.54 -18.51 13.27
C GLN A 84 3.01 -18.48 13.15
N ASN A 85 2.35 -17.40 13.55
CA ASN A 85 0.89 -17.29 13.44
C ASN A 85 0.41 -17.29 11.98
N VAL A 86 1.08 -16.55 11.09
CA VAL A 86 0.75 -16.55 9.65
C VAL A 86 0.89 -17.96 9.07
N GLN A 87 1.98 -18.67 9.42
CA GLN A 87 2.19 -20.06 9.01
C GLN A 87 1.12 -21.02 9.55
N MET A 88 0.67 -20.84 10.81
CA MET A 88 -0.41 -21.64 11.38
C MET A 88 -1.75 -21.39 10.69
N ILE A 89 -2.07 -20.13 10.35
CA ILE A 89 -3.30 -19.79 9.62
C ILE A 89 -3.26 -20.36 8.19
N ASP A 90 -2.10 -20.30 7.54
CA ASP A 90 -1.91 -20.92 6.22
C ASP A 90 -2.05 -22.44 6.28
N ALA A 91 -1.38 -23.10 7.24
CA ALA A 91 -1.50 -24.54 7.45
C ALA A 91 -2.95 -24.96 7.75
N TRP A 92 -3.69 -24.14 8.50
CA TRP A 92 -5.12 -24.35 8.73
C TRP A 92 -5.95 -24.24 7.45
N SER A 93 -5.69 -23.21 6.63
CA SER A 93 -6.34 -23.06 5.32
C SER A 93 -6.10 -24.27 4.40
N ARG A 94 -4.87 -24.78 4.38
CA ARG A 94 -4.49 -25.99 3.67
C ARG A 94 -5.24 -27.21 4.17
N ASP A 95 -5.18 -27.49 5.48
CA ASP A 95 -5.83 -28.64 6.10
C ASP A 95 -7.33 -28.67 5.80
N LYS A 96 -8.01 -27.53 5.95
CA LYS A 96 -9.45 -27.45 5.70
C LYS A 96 -9.82 -27.62 4.23
N THR A 97 -9.01 -27.09 3.32
CA THR A 97 -9.23 -27.29 1.88
C THR A 97 -9.05 -28.78 1.51
N ASN A 98 -7.97 -29.41 2.00
CA ASN A 98 -7.68 -30.82 1.73
C ASN A 98 -8.72 -31.76 2.36
N SER A 99 -9.12 -31.49 3.61
CA SER A 99 -10.19 -32.25 4.28
C SER A 99 -11.50 -32.20 3.49
N PHE A 100 -11.83 -31.04 2.91
CA PHE A 100 -13.02 -30.93 2.07
C PHE A 100 -12.88 -31.73 0.78
N ILE A 101 -11.75 -31.59 0.09
CA ILE A 101 -11.44 -32.36 -1.13
C ILE A 101 -11.57 -33.87 -0.86
N ASN A 102 -10.97 -34.35 0.23
CA ASN A 102 -11.02 -35.77 0.63
C ASN A 102 -12.44 -36.23 0.95
N LYS A 103 -13.22 -35.47 1.72
CA LYS A 103 -14.63 -35.79 2.00
C LYS A 103 -15.48 -35.86 0.73
N GLN A 104 -15.21 -34.98 -0.23
CA GLN A 104 -15.89 -35.04 -1.53
C GLN A 104 -15.50 -36.31 -2.28
N TYR A 105 -14.19 -36.63 -2.37
CA TYR A 105 -13.70 -37.88 -2.97
C TYR A 105 -14.31 -39.13 -2.33
N GLU A 106 -14.38 -39.19 -1.01
CA GLU A 106 -15.04 -40.27 -0.28
C GLU A 106 -16.54 -40.36 -0.60
N SER A 107 -17.25 -39.24 -0.65
CA SER A 107 -18.68 -39.23 -1.02
C SER A 107 -18.91 -39.67 -2.47
N MET A 108 -17.98 -39.34 -3.37
CA MET A 108 -18.03 -39.72 -4.79
C MET A 108 -17.66 -41.19 -5.01
N ASN A 109 -16.81 -41.76 -4.15
CA ASN A 109 -16.36 -43.16 -4.23
C ASN A 109 -17.16 -44.11 -3.33
N SER A 110 -18.09 -43.60 -2.51
CA SER A 110 -18.99 -44.42 -1.71
C SER A 110 -20.03 -45.10 -2.61
N PRO A 111 -20.35 -46.39 -2.40
CA PRO A 111 -21.44 -47.03 -3.12
C PRO A 111 -22.75 -46.27 -2.91
N PRO A 112 -23.62 -46.17 -3.93
CA PRO A 112 -24.90 -45.46 -3.79
C PRO A 112 -25.68 -46.02 -2.61
N ARG A 113 -26.32 -45.13 -1.83
CA ARG A 113 -27.19 -45.53 -0.71
C ARG A 113 -28.17 -46.60 -1.20
N ALA A 114 -28.29 -47.71 -0.45
CA ALA A 114 -29.17 -48.82 -0.79
C ALA A 114 -30.60 -48.29 -1.06
N GLY A 115 -31.06 -48.44 -2.30
CA GLY A 115 -32.37 -47.94 -2.76
C GLY A 115 -32.36 -47.16 -4.08
N VAL A 116 -31.21 -46.72 -4.60
CA VAL A 116 -31.13 -46.05 -5.91
C VAL A 116 -30.80 -47.07 -7.01
N VAL A 117 -31.82 -47.71 -7.56
CA VAL A 117 -31.69 -48.59 -8.73
C VAL A 117 -31.82 -47.75 -9.99
N GLY A 118 -30.79 -47.77 -10.85
CA GLY A 118 -30.89 -47.28 -12.23
C GLY A 118 -30.13 -45.97 -12.50
N GLY A 119 -28.82 -46.07 -12.73
CA GLY A 119 -28.03 -45.01 -13.34
C GLY A 119 -26.78 -45.60 -13.99
N ASP A 120 -26.53 -45.26 -15.26
CA ASP A 120 -25.39 -45.75 -16.02
C ASP A 120 -24.08 -45.23 -15.42
N ARG A 121 -23.25 -46.16 -14.92
CA ARG A 121 -21.97 -45.87 -14.25
C ARG A 121 -20.97 -45.16 -15.16
N ALA A 122 -21.14 -45.26 -16.48
CA ALA A 122 -20.26 -44.64 -17.47
C ALA A 122 -20.44 -43.12 -17.63
N LEU A 123 -21.57 -42.56 -17.20
CA LEU A 123 -21.86 -41.11 -17.24
C LEU A 123 -21.31 -40.34 -16.04
N PHE A 124 -20.92 -41.03 -14.96
CA PHE A 124 -20.30 -40.41 -13.78
C PHE A 124 -18.78 -40.27 -14.00
N ARG A 125 -18.38 -39.42 -14.94
CA ARG A 125 -16.96 -39.09 -15.17
C ARG A 125 -16.59 -37.85 -14.36
N VAL A 126 -15.88 -38.05 -13.26
CA VAL A 126 -15.39 -36.96 -12.38
C VAL A 126 -14.15 -36.33 -13.02
N PRO A 127 -14.05 -34.99 -13.10
CA PRO A 127 -12.79 -34.32 -13.44
C PRO A 127 -11.74 -34.69 -12.37
N GLY A 128 -10.61 -35.27 -12.78
CA GLY A 128 -9.52 -35.56 -11.86
C GLY A 128 -9.06 -34.26 -11.20
N ILE A 129 -9.20 -34.15 -9.87
CA ILE A 129 -8.71 -32.98 -9.13
C ILE A 129 -7.22 -33.23 -8.88
N PRO A 130 -6.31 -32.48 -9.51
CA PRO A 130 -4.89 -32.60 -9.22
C PRO A 130 -4.66 -32.11 -7.78
N VAL A 131 -4.35 -33.03 -6.86
CA VAL A 131 -3.87 -32.67 -5.53
C VAL A 131 -2.41 -32.24 -5.69
N SER A 132 -2.16 -30.93 -5.80
CA SER A 132 -0.79 -30.42 -5.92
C SER A 132 -0.03 -30.74 -4.64
N GLN A 133 0.95 -31.64 -4.72
CA GLN A 133 1.82 -32.00 -3.59
C GLN A 133 2.89 -30.93 -3.29
N LYS A 134 3.15 -30.00 -4.22
CA LYS A 134 4.02 -28.83 -4.02
C LYS A 134 3.17 -27.56 -4.10
N GLU A 135 3.20 -26.75 -3.05
CA GLU A 135 2.52 -25.46 -3.06
C GLU A 135 3.19 -24.53 -4.07
N SER A 136 2.39 -23.78 -4.83
CA SER A 136 2.89 -22.82 -5.82
C SER A 136 3.69 -21.70 -5.13
N GLY A 137 4.68 -21.13 -5.83
CA GLY A 137 5.44 -19.97 -5.34
C GLY A 137 4.53 -18.81 -4.93
N GLU A 138 3.41 -18.61 -5.62
CA GLU A 138 2.42 -17.57 -5.33
C GLU A 138 1.82 -17.66 -3.90
N ILE A 139 1.65 -18.87 -3.35
CA ILE A 139 1.15 -19.06 -1.97
C ILE A 139 2.18 -18.54 -0.98
N TRP A 140 3.46 -18.89 -1.18
CA TRP A 140 4.58 -18.48 -0.32
C TRP A 140 4.90 -16.99 -0.44
N ASP A 141 4.78 -16.42 -1.64
CA ASP A 141 4.92 -14.97 -1.86
C ASP A 141 3.88 -14.19 -1.04
N ARG A 142 2.64 -14.68 -0.96
CA ARG A 142 1.59 -14.08 -0.13
C ARG A 142 1.85 -14.21 1.37
N VAL A 143 2.38 -15.35 1.82
CA VAL A 143 2.80 -15.54 3.22
C VAL A 143 3.87 -14.51 3.59
N ASN A 144 4.90 -14.36 2.75
CA ASN A 144 5.98 -13.40 2.99
C ASN A 144 5.48 -11.95 2.93
N LYS A 145 4.60 -11.63 1.97
CA LYS A 145 3.95 -10.32 1.87
C LYS A 145 3.16 -9.99 3.14
N MET A 146 2.35 -10.93 3.62
CA MET A 146 1.59 -10.78 4.86
C MET A 146 2.50 -10.48 6.04
N ILE A 147 3.58 -11.25 6.22
CA ILE A 147 4.54 -11.03 7.32
C ILE A 147 5.11 -9.60 7.29
N THR A 148 5.56 -9.15 6.11
CA THR A 148 6.10 -7.79 5.92
C THR A 148 5.05 -6.71 6.20
N GLU A 149 3.82 -6.89 5.74
CA GLU A 149 2.70 -5.98 6.00
C GLU A 149 2.38 -5.89 7.50
N GLN A 150 2.37 -7.02 8.21
CA GLN A 150 2.13 -7.07 9.65
C GLN A 150 3.23 -6.37 10.45
N SER A 151 4.51 -6.59 10.12
CA SER A 151 5.61 -5.89 10.77
C SER A 151 5.52 -4.38 10.54
N SER A 152 5.18 -3.93 9.32
CA SER A 152 4.98 -2.51 9.03
C SER A 152 3.81 -1.90 9.80
N LEU A 153 2.69 -2.61 9.92
CA LEU A 153 1.54 -2.19 10.72
C LEU A 153 1.89 -2.04 12.20
N ALA A 154 2.73 -2.94 12.74
CA ALA A 154 3.18 -2.86 14.13
C ALA A 154 4.01 -1.61 14.40
N SER A 155 4.99 -1.32 13.53
CA SER A 155 5.78 -0.09 13.62
C SER A 155 4.92 1.17 13.53
N ASN A 156 3.90 1.16 12.66
CA ASN A 156 2.94 2.26 12.59
C ASN A 156 2.10 2.38 13.88
N ALA A 157 1.69 1.26 14.50
CA ALA A 157 0.96 1.27 15.77
C ALA A 157 1.75 1.94 16.89
N PHE A 158 3.04 1.63 16.99
CA PHE A 158 3.93 2.16 18.01
C PHE A 158 4.17 3.66 17.81
N ARG A 159 4.43 4.08 16.57
CA ARG A 159 4.54 5.51 16.22
C ARG A 159 3.26 6.28 16.53
N ASP A 160 2.10 5.76 16.11
CA ASP A 160 0.79 6.35 16.40
C ASP A 160 0.54 6.51 17.91
N HIS A 161 1.02 5.57 18.73
CA HIS A 161 0.92 5.66 20.19
C HIS A 161 1.84 6.74 20.74
N PHE A 162 3.10 6.74 20.33
CA PHE A 162 4.09 7.74 20.76
C PHE A 162 3.63 9.17 20.43
N ASP A 163 3.18 9.42 19.19
CA ASP A 163 2.72 10.73 18.74
C ASP A 163 1.51 11.23 19.56
N ARG A 164 0.60 10.33 19.96
CA ARG A 164 -0.53 10.68 20.85
C ARG A 164 -0.06 11.05 22.25
N VAL A 165 0.85 10.27 22.83
CA VAL A 165 1.38 10.53 24.17
C VAL A 165 2.17 11.83 24.18
N GLN A 166 3.01 12.05 23.18
CA GLN A 166 3.73 13.30 22.98
C GLN A 166 2.76 14.49 22.97
N LYS A 167 1.70 14.42 22.16
CA LYS A 167 0.69 15.47 22.07
C LYS A 167 -0.02 15.72 23.41
N ILE A 168 -0.44 14.65 24.11
CA ILE A 168 -1.09 14.76 25.42
C ILE A 168 -0.19 15.50 26.42
N VAL A 169 1.09 15.17 26.44
CA VAL A 169 2.06 15.78 27.36
C VAL A 169 2.34 17.23 26.98
N THR A 170 2.59 17.53 25.71
CA THR A 170 2.86 18.91 25.28
C THR A 170 1.64 19.82 25.49
N ASP A 171 0.44 19.35 25.14
CA ASP A 171 -0.79 20.10 25.33
C ASP A 171 -1.14 20.24 26.81
N GLY A 172 -0.95 19.17 27.58
CA GLY A 172 -1.24 19.16 29.01
C GLY A 172 -0.37 20.14 29.78
N LEU A 173 0.93 20.17 29.51
CA LEU A 173 1.86 21.12 30.13
C LEU A 173 1.60 22.56 29.67
N SER A 174 1.38 22.78 28.37
CA SER A 174 1.08 24.12 27.83
C SER A 174 -0.21 24.72 28.42
N LYS A 175 -1.16 23.86 28.81
CA LYS A 175 -2.43 24.23 29.44
C LYS A 175 -2.40 24.19 30.98
N GLY A 176 -1.25 23.88 31.59
CA GLY A 176 -1.11 23.80 33.05
C GLY A 176 -1.91 22.68 33.72
N LEU A 177 -2.16 21.56 33.02
CA LEU A 177 -2.87 20.41 33.59
C LEU A 177 -2.08 19.77 34.73
N LYS A 178 -2.79 19.16 35.70
CA LYS A 178 -2.14 18.42 36.79
C LYS A 178 -1.49 17.15 36.24
N TYR A 179 -0.41 16.72 36.88
CA TYR A 179 0.28 15.46 36.56
C TYR A 179 -0.66 14.24 36.51
N GLN A 180 -1.63 14.18 37.44
CA GLN A 180 -2.63 13.10 37.50
C GLN A 180 -3.56 13.09 36.27
N ASP A 181 -3.90 14.26 35.74
CA ASP A 181 -4.76 14.40 34.56
C ASP A 181 -4.00 13.96 33.30
N ILE A 182 -2.73 14.37 33.17
CA ILE A 182 -1.85 13.93 32.07
C ILE A 182 -1.68 12.41 32.11
N THR A 183 -1.41 11.85 33.29
CA THR A 183 -1.28 10.39 33.48
C THR A 183 -2.55 9.66 33.07
N SER A 184 -3.72 10.15 33.47
CA SER A 184 -5.02 9.56 33.14
C SER A 184 -5.29 9.61 31.62
N GLN A 185 -4.95 10.71 30.96
CA GLN A 185 -5.07 10.83 29.49
C GLN A 185 -4.14 9.87 28.76
N ILE A 186 -2.90 9.69 29.22
CA ILE A 186 -1.95 8.73 28.66
C ILE A 186 -2.48 7.29 28.80
N GLN A 187 -2.99 6.91 29.98
CA GLN A 187 -3.58 5.59 30.20
C GLN A 187 -4.77 5.33 29.25
N ASN A 188 -5.64 6.32 29.06
CA ASN A 188 -6.74 6.24 28.10
C ASN A 188 -6.23 6.06 26.66
N ALA A 189 -5.18 6.80 26.27
CA ALA A 189 -4.56 6.67 24.96
C ALA A 189 -3.94 5.28 24.74
N THR A 190 -3.30 4.71 25.76
CA THR A 190 -2.81 3.31 25.73
C THR A 190 -3.94 2.33 25.50
N GLY A 191 -5.05 2.43 26.23
CA GLY A 191 -6.21 1.57 26.02
C GLY A 191 -6.84 1.72 24.62
N VAL A 192 -6.74 2.89 23.99
CA VAL A 192 -7.16 3.07 22.59
C VAL A 192 -6.19 2.38 21.63
N SER A 193 -4.88 2.51 21.85
CA SER A 193 -3.86 1.83 21.03
C SER A 193 -3.98 0.31 21.12
N GLU A 194 -4.20 -0.24 22.31
CA GLU A 194 -4.43 -1.67 22.54
C GLU A 194 -5.64 -2.20 21.75
N ARG A 195 -6.79 -1.53 21.85
CA ARG A 195 -8.00 -1.93 21.09
C ARG A 195 -7.82 -1.81 19.58
N ARG A 196 -7.05 -0.83 19.11
CA ARG A 196 -6.71 -0.69 17.67
C ARG A 196 -5.81 -1.83 17.20
N ALA A 197 -4.84 -2.23 18.01
CA ALA A 197 -3.96 -3.35 17.72
C ALA A 197 -4.75 -4.67 17.60
N GLU A 198 -5.67 -4.93 18.53
CA GLU A 198 -6.59 -6.07 18.44
C GLU A 198 -7.47 -6.01 17.19
N PHE A 199 -7.99 -4.83 16.86
CA PHE A 199 -8.81 -4.64 15.66
C PHE A 199 -8.02 -5.00 14.40
N TRP A 200 -6.78 -4.50 14.28
CA TRP A 200 -5.92 -4.77 13.14
C TRP A 200 -5.56 -6.24 13.04
N ALA A 201 -5.11 -6.88 14.12
CA ALA A 201 -4.79 -8.31 14.13
C ALA A 201 -5.96 -9.17 13.61
N ASN A 202 -7.17 -8.94 14.14
CA ASN A 202 -8.38 -9.66 13.72
C ASN A 202 -8.73 -9.43 12.25
N ASP A 203 -8.65 -8.18 11.79
CA ASP A 203 -8.93 -7.81 10.41
C ASP A 203 -7.96 -8.48 9.43
N GLN A 204 -6.68 -8.48 9.78
CA GLN A 204 -5.61 -9.06 8.97
C GLN A 204 -5.71 -10.58 8.91
N THR A 205 -5.99 -11.26 10.03
CA THR A 205 -6.23 -12.71 10.04
C THR A 205 -7.38 -13.11 9.12
N GLY A 206 -8.51 -12.39 9.18
CA GLY A 206 -9.67 -12.67 8.32
C GLY A 206 -9.39 -12.53 6.84
N LYS A 207 -8.74 -11.43 6.44
CA LYS A 207 -8.37 -11.16 5.05
C LYS A 207 -7.37 -12.18 4.52
N PHE A 208 -6.32 -12.47 5.28
CA PHE A 208 -5.31 -13.44 4.87
C PHE A 208 -5.90 -14.84 4.71
N PHE A 209 -6.69 -15.30 5.68
CA PHE A 209 -7.35 -16.61 5.60
C PHE A 209 -8.29 -16.72 4.38
N SER A 210 -9.05 -15.67 4.09
CA SER A 210 -9.92 -15.61 2.91
C SER A 210 -9.12 -15.71 1.60
N GLN A 211 -8.05 -14.93 1.49
CA GLN A 211 -7.20 -14.92 0.30
C GLN A 211 -6.52 -16.27 0.06
N GLN A 212 -6.01 -16.91 1.11
CA GLN A 212 -5.42 -18.25 1.01
C GLN A 212 -6.46 -19.30 0.60
N ASN A 213 -7.65 -19.27 1.19
CA ASN A 213 -8.74 -20.16 0.80
C ASN A 213 -9.13 -19.97 -0.66
N LYS A 214 -9.30 -18.71 -1.11
CA LYS A 214 -9.62 -18.42 -2.51
C LYS A 214 -8.59 -19.03 -3.45
N LEU A 215 -7.30 -18.74 -3.22
CA LEU A 215 -6.22 -19.21 -4.06
C LEU A 215 -6.17 -20.76 -4.11
N ARG A 216 -6.26 -21.42 -2.95
CA ARG A 216 -6.26 -22.89 -2.87
C ARG A 216 -7.47 -23.51 -3.54
N GLN A 217 -8.65 -22.93 -3.37
CA GLN A 217 -9.89 -23.43 -4.00
C GLN A 217 -9.87 -23.25 -5.51
N THR A 218 -9.42 -22.10 -6.02
CA THR A 218 -9.27 -21.88 -7.46
C THR A 218 -8.21 -22.79 -8.07
N ASN A 219 -7.09 -23.00 -7.39
CA ASN A 219 -6.03 -23.91 -7.84
C ASN A 219 -6.48 -25.38 -7.85
N ALA A 220 -7.36 -25.76 -6.92
CA ALA A 220 -8.02 -27.07 -6.90
C ALA A 220 -9.16 -27.20 -7.94
N GLY A 221 -9.43 -26.15 -8.72
CA GLY A 221 -10.40 -26.17 -9.82
C GLY A 221 -11.85 -25.88 -9.41
N PHE A 222 -12.13 -25.49 -8.16
CA PHE A 222 -13.49 -25.18 -7.74
C PHE A 222 -13.97 -23.87 -8.41
N PRO A 223 -15.13 -23.88 -9.11
CA PRO A 223 -15.66 -22.71 -9.81
C PRO A 223 -16.20 -21.65 -8.83
N GLY A 224 -16.50 -22.05 -7.59
CA GLY A 224 -17.12 -21.21 -6.59
C GLY A 224 -17.10 -21.81 -5.20
N PHE A 225 -17.96 -21.28 -4.35
CA PHE A 225 -18.04 -21.62 -2.94
C PHE A 225 -19.45 -21.41 -2.40
N ILE A 226 -19.76 -22.09 -1.30
CA ILE A 226 -20.90 -21.77 -0.44
C ILE A 226 -20.42 -20.79 0.63
N TRP A 227 -21.12 -19.66 0.80
CA TRP A 227 -20.78 -18.68 1.81
C TRP A 227 -21.15 -19.19 3.20
N ARG A 228 -20.19 -19.37 4.09
CA ARG A 228 -20.44 -19.80 5.47
C ARG A 228 -20.13 -18.69 6.46
N THR A 229 -20.95 -18.59 7.50
CA THR A 229 -20.80 -17.62 8.60
C THR A 229 -20.57 -18.36 9.92
N GLN A 230 -20.11 -17.63 10.94
CA GLN A 230 -19.98 -18.18 12.31
C GLN A 230 -21.33 -18.46 12.97
N LYS A 231 -22.45 -17.99 12.39
CA LYS A 231 -23.81 -18.09 12.92
C LYS A 231 -23.94 -17.57 14.38
N ASP A 232 -23.13 -16.58 14.75
CA ASP A 232 -23.18 -15.92 16.05
C ASP A 232 -23.74 -14.49 15.94
N SER A 233 -24.03 -13.88 17.09
CA SER A 233 -24.60 -12.52 17.18
C SER A 233 -23.71 -11.41 16.61
N LYS A 234 -22.44 -11.70 16.28
CA LYS A 234 -21.51 -10.74 15.67
C LYS A 234 -21.55 -10.78 14.14
N VAL A 235 -22.25 -11.75 13.54
CA VAL A 235 -22.48 -11.78 12.10
C VAL A 235 -23.40 -10.62 11.71
N ARG A 236 -22.99 -9.83 10.73
CA ARG A 236 -23.79 -8.71 10.22
C ARG A 236 -24.98 -9.23 9.42
N ASP A 237 -26.13 -8.54 9.48
CA ASP A 237 -27.34 -8.93 8.75
C ASP A 237 -27.10 -9.11 7.24
N SER A 238 -26.29 -8.23 6.65
CA SER A 238 -25.92 -8.33 5.22
C SER A 238 -25.11 -9.58 4.89
N HIS A 239 -24.31 -10.09 5.83
CA HIS A 239 -23.55 -11.34 5.69
C HIS A 239 -24.44 -12.57 5.94
N SER A 240 -25.41 -12.47 6.86
CA SER A 240 -26.43 -13.50 7.08
C SER A 240 -27.32 -13.67 5.84
N HIS A 241 -27.65 -12.60 5.13
CA HIS A 241 -28.48 -12.65 3.93
C HIS A 241 -27.85 -13.44 2.77
N VAL A 242 -26.52 -13.42 2.66
CA VAL A 242 -25.77 -14.16 1.63
C VAL A 242 -25.28 -15.52 2.12
N ALA A 243 -25.51 -15.86 3.39
CA ALA A 243 -25.08 -17.12 3.98
C ALA A 243 -25.77 -18.33 3.32
N ASP A 244 -25.07 -19.46 3.33
CA ASP A 244 -25.52 -20.77 2.87
C ASP A 244 -25.93 -20.83 1.37
N LYS A 245 -25.59 -19.80 0.59
CA LYS A 245 -25.80 -19.71 -0.86
C LYS A 245 -24.50 -19.94 -1.64
N PHE A 246 -24.62 -20.49 -2.85
CA PHE A 246 -23.51 -20.71 -3.76
C PHE A 246 -23.20 -19.44 -4.58
N TYR A 247 -21.91 -19.12 -4.69
CA TYR A 247 -21.40 -18.03 -5.51
C TYR A 247 -20.18 -18.50 -6.29
N LYS A 248 -20.04 -18.04 -7.55
CA LYS A 248 -18.83 -18.27 -8.34
C LYS A 248 -17.74 -17.28 -7.94
N TRP A 249 -16.48 -17.68 -8.01
CA TRP A 249 -15.36 -16.78 -7.71
C TRP A 249 -15.29 -15.55 -8.63
N GLY A 250 -15.82 -15.66 -9.86
CA GLY A 250 -15.94 -14.54 -10.81
C GLY A 250 -17.20 -13.68 -10.65
N GLU A 251 -18.18 -14.14 -9.88
CA GLU A 251 -19.50 -13.49 -9.72
C GLU A 251 -19.86 -13.38 -8.24
N LEU A 252 -19.19 -12.47 -7.54
CA LEU A 252 -19.40 -12.26 -6.10
C LEU A 252 -20.72 -11.52 -5.81
N PRO A 253 -21.39 -11.80 -4.67
CA PRO A 253 -22.61 -11.12 -4.27
C PRO A 253 -22.35 -9.67 -3.87
N PHE A 254 -23.37 -8.83 -4.04
CA PHE A 254 -23.39 -7.52 -3.40
C PHE A 254 -23.68 -7.67 -1.91
N VAL A 255 -22.81 -7.12 -1.08
CA VAL A 255 -22.97 -7.09 0.38
C VAL A 255 -22.91 -5.64 0.84
N ASN A 256 -23.92 -5.22 1.60
CA ASN A 256 -23.96 -3.90 2.19
C ASN A 256 -22.92 -3.78 3.31
N ARG A 257 -22.04 -2.79 3.19
CA ARG A 257 -21.04 -2.46 4.21
C ARG A 257 -21.58 -1.39 5.14
N LYS A 258 -21.40 -1.55 6.45
CA LYS A 258 -21.76 -0.51 7.42
C LYS A 258 -20.89 0.72 7.17
N GLY A 259 -21.50 1.86 6.82
CA GLY A 259 -20.81 3.12 6.54
C GLY A 259 -20.22 3.25 5.12
N GLY A 260 -20.66 2.45 4.15
CA GLY A 260 -20.20 2.54 2.77
C GLY A 260 -21.22 2.02 1.74
N LEU A 261 -20.90 2.17 0.45
CA LEU A 261 -21.73 1.67 -0.63
C LEU A 261 -21.71 0.14 -0.72
N PRO A 262 -22.77 -0.49 -1.26
CA PRO A 262 -22.78 -1.92 -1.55
C PRO A 262 -21.61 -2.29 -2.47
N ALA A 263 -20.88 -3.34 -2.12
CA ALA A 263 -19.72 -3.80 -2.88
C ALA A 263 -19.82 -5.31 -3.13
N ARG A 264 -19.18 -5.76 -4.22
CA ARG A 264 -18.99 -7.19 -4.48
C ARG A 264 -17.89 -7.69 -3.57
N LEU A 265 -18.25 -8.54 -2.61
CA LEU A 265 -17.33 -9.03 -1.57
C LEU A 265 -17.31 -10.55 -1.54
N ALA A 266 -16.14 -11.10 -1.25
CA ALA A 266 -15.96 -12.48 -0.85
C ALA A 266 -16.02 -12.60 0.69
N PRO A 267 -16.27 -13.79 1.24
CA PRO A 267 -16.24 -14.00 2.67
C PRO A 267 -14.85 -13.67 3.21
N GLY A 268 -14.76 -12.85 4.26
CA GLY A 268 -13.49 -12.39 4.86
C GLY A 268 -12.93 -11.06 4.31
N ASP A 269 -13.49 -10.49 3.23
CA ASP A 269 -13.02 -9.21 2.68
C ASP A 269 -13.43 -7.99 3.53
N ASP A 270 -14.59 -8.06 4.18
CA ASP A 270 -15.08 -6.99 5.04
C ASP A 270 -14.31 -6.94 6.37
N TYR A 271 -14.35 -5.80 7.05
CA TYR A 271 -13.54 -5.60 8.25
C TYR A 271 -13.90 -6.60 9.35
N ARG A 272 -12.89 -7.20 10.01
CA ARG A 272 -13.09 -8.22 11.07
C ARG A 272 -14.10 -9.33 10.68
N CYS A 273 -14.14 -9.69 9.40
CA CYS A 273 -15.07 -10.70 8.91
C CYS A 273 -14.53 -12.11 9.18
N ARG A 274 -15.35 -12.94 9.83
CA ARG A 274 -15.05 -14.35 10.15
C ARG A 274 -15.83 -15.34 9.27
N CYS A 275 -16.46 -14.84 8.21
CA CYS A 275 -17.09 -15.65 7.18
C CYS A 275 -15.99 -16.38 6.38
N TRP A 276 -16.30 -17.55 5.84
CA TRP A 276 -15.37 -18.30 5.00
C TRP A 276 -16.06 -18.90 3.76
N ALA A 277 -15.27 -19.12 2.72
CA ALA A 277 -15.68 -19.83 1.52
C ALA A 277 -15.54 -21.33 1.76
N GLU A 278 -16.64 -22.08 1.72
CA GLU A 278 -16.61 -23.54 1.63
C GLU A 278 -16.59 -23.94 0.16
N PRO A 279 -15.55 -24.66 -0.33
CA PRO A 279 -15.42 -24.96 -1.76
C PRO A 279 -16.65 -25.71 -2.28
N SER A 280 -17.12 -25.38 -3.48
CA SER A 280 -18.28 -26.08 -4.06
C SER A 280 -18.28 -25.99 -5.58
N TRP A 281 -18.85 -27.02 -6.22
CA TRP A 281 -19.10 -27.05 -7.66
C TRP A 281 -20.43 -26.37 -8.05
N GLY A 282 -21.24 -25.96 -7.08
CA GLY A 282 -22.58 -25.43 -7.29
C GLY A 282 -23.67 -26.39 -6.79
N PRO A 283 -24.94 -25.96 -6.81
CA PRO A 283 -26.05 -26.84 -6.50
C PRO A 283 -26.11 -27.97 -7.53
N GLN A 284 -25.91 -29.21 -7.08
CA GLN A 284 -26.26 -30.43 -7.83
C GLN A 284 -27.79 -30.45 -7.97
N GLY A 285 -28.31 -29.88 -9.06
CA GLY A 285 -29.75 -29.81 -9.31
C GLY A 285 -30.28 -31.13 -9.88
N SER A 286 -31.25 -31.70 -9.19
CA SER A 286 -32.47 -32.30 -9.75
C SER A 286 -32.58 -32.38 -11.28
N LYS A 287 -32.86 -33.58 -11.79
CA LYS A 287 -33.43 -33.92 -13.11
C LYS A 287 -33.90 -32.70 -13.93
N LYS A 288 -33.25 -32.43 -15.07
CA LYS A 288 -33.85 -32.45 -16.42
C LYS A 288 -32.85 -32.02 -17.51
N ASP A 289 -32.93 -32.80 -18.59
CA ASP A 289 -32.53 -32.56 -19.99
C ASP A 289 -31.04 -32.50 -20.35
N ASN A 290 -30.53 -33.69 -20.73
CA ASN A 290 -29.33 -33.87 -21.54
C ASN A 290 -29.51 -33.26 -22.95
N PRO A 291 -28.55 -32.48 -23.46
CA PRO A 291 -28.21 -32.51 -24.88
C PRO A 291 -27.03 -33.48 -25.08
N LYS A 292 -27.17 -34.36 -26.09
CA LYS A 292 -26.15 -35.31 -26.57
C LYS A 292 -24.78 -34.63 -26.81
N PRO A 293 -23.65 -35.32 -26.55
CA PRO A 293 -22.33 -34.83 -26.93
C PRO A 293 -22.09 -35.09 -28.43
N SER A 294 -21.90 -34.02 -29.20
CA SER A 294 -21.42 -34.12 -30.59
C SER A 294 -20.07 -33.44 -30.74
N GLY A 295 -19.05 -34.25 -31.05
CA GLY A 295 -17.79 -33.81 -31.65
C GLY A 295 -16.63 -33.56 -30.70
N PRO A 296 -15.38 -33.81 -31.14
CA PRO A 296 -14.18 -33.59 -30.33
C PRO A 296 -14.07 -32.10 -29.96
N SER A 297 -13.75 -31.83 -28.70
CA SER A 297 -13.57 -30.49 -28.16
C SER A 297 -12.71 -29.64 -29.09
N PRO A 298 -13.21 -28.50 -29.61
CA PRO A 298 -12.35 -27.54 -30.28
C PRO A 298 -11.27 -27.11 -29.30
N LYS A 299 -10.00 -27.13 -29.71
CA LYS A 299 -8.98 -26.34 -29.03
C LYS A 299 -9.48 -24.90 -29.04
N ILE A 300 -9.90 -24.39 -27.89
CA ILE A 300 -10.26 -22.98 -27.75
C ILE A 300 -8.96 -22.19 -27.89
N ILE A 301 -8.67 -21.76 -29.11
CA ILE A 301 -7.89 -20.54 -29.31
C ILE A 301 -8.86 -19.43 -28.95
N LEU A 302 -8.70 -18.88 -27.75
CA LEU A 302 -9.46 -17.71 -27.32
C LEU A 302 -9.17 -16.59 -28.33
N PRO A 303 -10.16 -15.97 -28.98
CA PRO A 303 -9.91 -14.68 -29.62
C PRO A 303 -9.47 -13.71 -28.50
N PRO A 304 -8.53 -12.79 -28.76
CA PRO A 304 -8.22 -11.76 -27.79
C PRO A 304 -9.51 -11.04 -27.46
N ARG A 305 -9.92 -11.14 -26.18
CA ARG A 305 -11.08 -10.41 -25.67
C ARG A 305 -10.87 -8.94 -26.03
N PRO A 306 -11.78 -8.27 -26.76
CA PRO A 306 -11.71 -6.83 -26.89
C PRO A 306 -11.93 -6.29 -25.49
N GLN A 307 -10.85 -5.91 -24.82
CA GLN A 307 -10.95 -5.16 -23.58
C GLN A 307 -11.43 -3.77 -23.99
N THR A 308 -12.74 -3.53 -23.97
CA THR A 308 -13.25 -2.17 -23.86
C THR A 308 -12.93 -1.70 -22.45
N GLN A 309 -11.66 -1.35 -22.24
CA GLN A 309 -11.21 -0.69 -21.03
C GLN A 309 -11.97 0.64 -20.96
N SER A 310 -12.91 0.78 -20.02
CA SER A 310 -13.55 2.07 -19.81
C SER A 310 -12.47 3.02 -19.31
N ILE A 311 -12.06 3.96 -20.16
CA ILE A 311 -11.06 4.95 -19.81
C ILE A 311 -11.73 6.00 -18.93
N VAL A 312 -11.12 6.35 -17.79
CA VAL A 312 -11.65 7.32 -16.83
C VAL A 312 -10.67 8.48 -16.61
N PRO A 313 -11.19 9.65 -16.17
CA PRO A 313 -10.37 10.74 -15.68
C PRO A 313 -9.42 10.33 -14.55
N ILE A 314 -8.20 10.89 -14.56
CA ILE A 314 -7.17 10.72 -13.52
C ILE A 314 -7.69 11.14 -12.15
N LEU A 315 -8.49 12.21 -12.10
CA LEU A 315 -8.99 12.80 -10.86
C LEU A 315 -9.72 11.79 -9.96
N HIS A 316 -10.36 10.77 -10.54
CA HIS A 316 -11.06 9.73 -9.78
C HIS A 316 -10.15 8.65 -9.20
N SER A 317 -8.90 8.60 -9.65
CA SER A 317 -7.90 7.59 -9.25
C SER A 317 -6.85 8.15 -8.29
N VAL A 318 -6.92 9.44 -7.94
CA VAL A 318 -5.98 10.11 -7.03
C VAL A 318 -6.71 10.58 -5.77
N ASN A 319 -6.26 10.11 -4.60
CA ASN A 319 -6.79 10.53 -3.30
C ASN A 319 -5.82 11.51 -2.61
N LEU A 320 -6.24 12.74 -2.36
CA LEU A 320 -5.41 13.78 -1.73
C LEU A 320 -5.58 13.80 -0.20
N ASN A 321 -4.52 13.47 0.52
CA ASN A 321 -4.43 13.52 1.99
C ASN A 321 -3.38 14.55 2.42
N LEU A 322 -3.58 15.81 2.01
CA LEU A 322 -2.70 16.94 2.31
C LEU A 322 -3.43 17.94 3.23
N PRO A 323 -2.99 18.10 4.50
CA PRO A 323 -3.65 18.99 5.45
C PRO A 323 -3.45 20.50 5.18
N ASP A 324 -2.43 20.91 4.41
CA ASP A 324 -2.30 22.32 4.00
C ASP A 324 -3.26 22.60 2.83
N PRO A 325 -4.24 23.52 3.00
CA PRO A 325 -5.24 23.80 1.96
C PRO A 325 -4.64 24.45 0.70
N THR A 326 -3.55 25.20 0.83
CA THR A 326 -2.87 25.85 -0.30
C THR A 326 -2.13 24.82 -1.14
N VAL A 327 -1.41 23.91 -0.50
CA VAL A 327 -0.71 22.83 -1.20
C VAL A 327 -1.73 21.88 -1.82
N HIS A 328 -2.78 21.51 -1.07
CA HIS A 328 -3.89 20.71 -1.59
C HIS A 328 -4.48 21.32 -2.86
N ALA A 329 -4.89 22.59 -2.84
CA ALA A 329 -5.49 23.25 -4.00
C ALA A 329 -4.54 23.30 -5.20
N ASN A 330 -3.24 23.56 -4.97
CA ASN A 330 -2.24 23.56 -6.04
C ASN A 330 -2.06 22.17 -6.68
N ILE A 331 -2.00 21.11 -5.87
CA ILE A 331 -1.88 19.72 -6.37
C ILE A 331 -3.17 19.28 -7.07
N GLN A 332 -4.33 19.61 -6.51
CA GLN A 332 -5.63 19.34 -7.13
C GLN A 332 -5.73 20.00 -8.50
N LYS A 333 -5.32 21.27 -8.62
CA LYS A 333 -5.23 21.95 -9.92
C LYS A 333 -4.29 21.21 -10.86
N THR A 334 -3.11 20.79 -10.40
CA THR A 334 -2.18 20.03 -11.23
C THR A 334 -2.76 18.69 -11.69
N ILE A 335 -3.55 18.00 -10.86
CA ILE A 335 -4.26 16.77 -11.24
C ILE A 335 -5.32 17.07 -12.30
N SER A 336 -6.09 18.15 -12.16
CA SER A 336 -7.05 18.58 -13.19
C SER A 336 -6.35 18.96 -14.50
N ASP A 337 -5.21 19.65 -14.42
CA ASP A 337 -4.43 20.00 -15.60
C ASP A 337 -3.92 18.71 -16.30
N LEU A 338 -3.34 17.77 -15.56
CA LEU A 338 -2.94 16.46 -16.09
C LEU A 338 -4.11 15.67 -16.67
N ASP A 339 -5.26 15.69 -16.00
CA ASP A 339 -6.48 15.07 -16.47
C ASP A 339 -6.94 15.68 -17.80
N SER A 340 -6.67 16.96 -18.08
CA SER A 340 -7.05 17.54 -19.38
C SER A 340 -6.28 16.95 -20.57
N VAL A 341 -5.12 16.35 -20.33
CA VAL A 341 -4.22 15.83 -21.37
C VAL A 341 -4.15 14.31 -21.38
N LEU A 342 -4.26 13.67 -20.21
CA LEU A 342 -4.04 12.24 -20.02
C LEU A 342 -5.32 11.51 -19.57
N LYS A 343 -5.46 10.27 -20.04
CA LYS A 343 -6.57 9.37 -19.71
C LYS A 343 -6.04 7.96 -19.44
N PHE A 344 -6.60 7.26 -18.46
CA PHE A 344 -6.15 5.91 -18.09
C PHE A 344 -7.32 4.92 -17.88
N PRO A 345 -7.07 3.61 -18.02
CA PRO A 345 -8.09 2.58 -17.76
C PRO A 345 -8.60 2.58 -16.32
N LYS A 346 -9.90 2.35 -16.13
CA LYS A 346 -10.57 2.34 -14.81
C LYS A 346 -10.10 1.25 -13.84
N ASP A 347 -9.55 0.16 -14.36
CA ASP A 347 -9.10 -1.00 -13.59
C ASP A 347 -7.71 -0.84 -12.96
N ARG A 348 -7.02 0.29 -13.22
CA ARG A 348 -5.74 0.62 -12.58
C ARG A 348 -5.92 0.94 -11.08
N ALA A 349 -4.91 0.58 -10.29
CA ALA A 349 -4.90 0.89 -8.86
C ALA A 349 -4.84 2.41 -8.61
N GLY A 350 -5.71 2.90 -7.72
CA GLY A 350 -5.69 4.29 -7.28
C GLY A 350 -4.47 4.61 -6.41
N VAL A 351 -3.98 5.84 -6.49
CA VAL A 351 -2.82 6.36 -5.74
C VAL A 351 -3.28 7.35 -4.67
N SER A 352 -2.56 7.42 -3.56
CA SER A 352 -2.82 8.43 -2.51
C SER A 352 -1.64 9.37 -2.34
N VAL A 353 -1.92 10.66 -2.12
CA VAL A 353 -0.92 11.72 -1.94
C VAL A 353 -0.88 12.14 -0.49
N HIS A 354 0.29 12.10 0.14
CA HIS A 354 0.52 12.39 1.55
C HIS A 354 1.71 13.31 1.73
N TYR A 355 1.91 13.85 2.94
CA TYR A 355 3.20 14.40 3.31
C TYR A 355 4.17 13.29 3.72
N LEU A 356 5.46 13.49 3.44
CA LEU A 356 6.55 12.74 4.05
C LEU A 356 6.40 12.80 5.57
N SER A 357 6.69 11.67 6.22
CA SER A 357 6.62 11.54 7.68
C SER A 357 7.87 10.84 8.20
N GLY A 358 8.19 11.01 9.49
CA GLY A 358 9.35 10.36 10.11
C GLY A 358 10.70 10.98 9.74
N SER A 359 11.76 10.17 9.73
CA SER A 359 13.15 10.57 9.47
C SER A 359 13.39 11.17 8.07
N MET A 360 12.52 10.85 7.11
CA MET A 360 12.61 11.36 5.73
C MET A 360 12.30 12.86 5.60
N LEU A 361 11.61 13.47 6.58
CA LEU A 361 11.38 14.92 6.62
C LEU A 361 12.69 15.73 6.81
N GLN A 362 13.70 15.13 7.44
CA GLN A 362 15.02 15.75 7.67
C GLN A 362 15.97 15.55 6.48
N THR A 363 15.59 14.72 5.51
CA THR A 363 16.38 14.52 4.29
C THR A 363 16.11 15.66 3.30
N ASN A 364 17.12 16.09 2.55
CA ASN A 364 17.00 17.12 1.52
C ASN A 364 16.31 16.58 0.24
N ILE A 365 15.19 15.89 0.41
CA ILE A 365 14.41 15.25 -0.65
C ILE A 365 13.07 15.98 -0.75
N SER A 366 12.70 16.40 -1.96
CA SER A 366 11.47 17.17 -2.18
C SER A 366 10.19 16.31 -2.15
N GLY A 367 10.29 15.03 -2.53
CA GLY A 367 9.19 14.08 -2.58
C GLY A 367 9.68 12.68 -2.93
N ARG A 368 8.78 11.70 -2.85
CA ARG A 368 9.04 10.31 -3.22
C ARG A 368 7.76 9.57 -3.59
N PHE A 369 7.82 8.72 -4.61
CA PHE A 369 6.86 7.66 -4.84
C PHE A 369 7.26 6.36 -4.12
N ASN A 370 6.33 5.78 -3.37
CA ASN A 370 6.49 4.51 -2.66
C ASN A 370 5.68 3.40 -3.37
N PRO A 371 6.33 2.51 -4.14
CA PRO A 371 5.63 1.46 -4.89
C PRO A 371 4.96 0.41 -4.00
N ASN A 372 5.46 0.21 -2.76
CA ASN A 372 4.90 -0.79 -1.84
C ASN A 372 3.54 -0.38 -1.26
N THR A 373 3.36 0.92 -1.03
CA THR A 373 2.13 1.47 -0.44
C THR A 373 1.25 2.18 -1.48
N ASN A 374 1.74 2.30 -2.72
CA ASN A 374 1.15 3.10 -3.79
C ASN A 374 0.85 4.54 -3.35
N ARG A 375 1.85 5.19 -2.74
CA ARG A 375 1.76 6.55 -2.20
C ARG A 375 2.75 7.50 -2.83
N ILE A 376 2.28 8.70 -3.12
CA ILE A 376 3.13 9.85 -3.43
C ILE A 376 3.28 10.64 -2.13
N GLU A 377 4.50 10.84 -1.69
CA GLU A 377 4.83 11.50 -0.44
C GLU A 377 5.59 12.79 -0.74
N LEU A 378 5.02 13.95 -0.39
CA LEU A 378 5.61 15.27 -0.64
C LEU A 378 6.27 15.82 0.63
N ASN A 379 7.39 16.53 0.52
CA ASN A 379 8.03 17.12 1.69
C ASN A 379 7.32 18.41 2.13
N GLY A 380 6.58 18.37 3.24
CA GLY A 380 5.82 19.51 3.79
C GLY A 380 6.65 20.72 4.26
N SER A 381 7.98 20.65 4.22
CA SER A 381 8.88 21.74 4.66
C SER A 381 8.74 23.01 3.80
N HIS A 382 8.91 24.18 4.44
CA HIS A 382 8.92 25.47 3.75
C HIS A 382 9.99 25.57 2.65
N THR A 383 11.09 24.82 2.78
CA THR A 383 12.18 24.77 1.78
C THR A 383 11.69 24.40 0.38
N PHE A 384 10.65 23.56 0.27
CA PHE A 384 10.15 23.04 -1.00
C PHE A 384 8.79 23.64 -1.40
N LYS A 385 8.33 24.69 -0.68
CA LYS A 385 7.00 25.28 -0.86
C LYS A 385 6.73 25.72 -2.30
N ASP A 386 7.75 26.20 -2.97
CA ASP A 386 7.63 26.75 -4.32
C ASP A 386 7.82 25.70 -5.41
N THR A 387 8.04 24.43 -5.08
CA THR A 387 8.32 23.38 -6.06
C THR A 387 7.31 22.23 -6.01
N TYR A 388 6.27 22.32 -5.17
CA TYR A 388 5.33 21.22 -4.92
C TYR A 388 4.66 20.66 -6.16
N GLN A 389 4.30 21.49 -7.14
CA GLN A 389 3.61 21.01 -8.34
C GLN A 389 4.55 20.20 -9.21
N SER A 390 5.77 20.71 -9.43
CA SER A 390 6.82 20.00 -10.15
C SER A 390 7.25 18.72 -9.43
N THR A 391 7.44 18.74 -8.10
CA THR A 391 7.68 17.53 -7.31
C THR A 391 6.53 16.52 -7.44
N PHE A 392 5.28 16.95 -7.34
CA PHE A 392 4.15 16.05 -7.52
C PHE A 392 4.14 15.41 -8.91
N VAL A 393 4.34 16.18 -9.98
CA VAL A 393 4.40 15.64 -11.34
C VAL A 393 5.53 14.61 -11.49
N HIS A 394 6.68 14.84 -10.86
CA HIS A 394 7.79 13.88 -10.80
C HIS A 394 7.38 12.54 -10.19
N GLU A 395 6.88 12.56 -8.96
CA GLU A 395 6.52 11.35 -8.25
C GLU A 395 5.32 10.65 -8.88
N PHE A 396 4.41 11.44 -9.45
CA PHE A 396 3.30 10.92 -10.23
C PHE A 396 3.79 10.22 -11.50
N ALA A 397 4.85 10.71 -12.14
CA ALA A 397 5.46 10.03 -13.28
C ALA A 397 6.06 8.67 -12.89
N HIS A 398 6.73 8.55 -11.74
CA HIS A 398 7.17 7.23 -11.23
C HIS A 398 6.01 6.28 -10.97
N MET A 399 4.91 6.80 -10.44
CA MET A 399 3.70 6.00 -10.24
C MET A 399 3.11 5.55 -11.57
N ILE A 400 3.02 6.45 -12.55
CA ILE A 400 2.54 6.14 -13.89
C ILE A 400 3.42 5.03 -14.50
N ASP A 401 4.73 5.20 -14.45
CA ASP A 401 5.71 4.27 -15.00
C ASP A 401 5.63 2.87 -14.36
N HIS A 402 5.38 2.82 -13.05
CA HIS A 402 5.35 1.57 -12.29
C HIS A 402 4.00 0.84 -12.34
N ASN A 403 2.88 1.58 -12.41
CA ASN A 403 1.54 1.04 -12.18
C ASN A 403 0.56 1.23 -13.34
N TRP A 404 0.70 2.29 -14.15
CA TRP A 404 -0.32 2.69 -15.13
C TRP A 404 0.12 2.54 -16.59
N ILE A 405 1.41 2.62 -16.90
CA ILE A 405 1.95 2.26 -18.21
C ILE A 405 2.38 0.79 -18.16
N GLY A 406 2.06 0.06 -19.23
CA GLY A 406 2.45 -1.35 -19.34
C GLY A 406 1.93 -2.23 -18.20
N GLN A 407 2.78 -3.13 -17.71
CA GLN A 407 2.41 -4.12 -16.68
C GLN A 407 2.54 -3.55 -15.26
N PRO A 408 1.46 -3.55 -14.45
CA PRO A 408 1.52 -3.07 -13.06
C PRO A 408 2.58 -3.80 -12.23
N GLY A 409 3.32 -3.05 -11.42
CA GLY A 409 4.35 -3.59 -10.52
C GLY A 409 5.76 -3.60 -11.10
N ARG A 410 5.98 -2.96 -12.26
CA ARG A 410 7.28 -2.86 -12.93
C ARG A 410 7.40 -1.50 -13.60
N TYR A 411 8.59 -0.89 -13.58
CA TYR A 411 8.86 0.35 -14.29
C TYR A 411 8.96 0.06 -15.80
N GLU A 412 7.95 0.46 -16.56
CA GLU A 412 7.90 0.19 -18.00
C GLU A 412 9.01 0.91 -18.77
N SER A 413 9.56 2.01 -18.24
CA SER A 413 10.73 2.73 -18.77
C SER A 413 11.97 1.84 -18.91
N THR A 414 12.07 0.76 -18.13
CA THR A 414 13.16 -0.22 -18.22
C THR A 414 12.95 -1.28 -19.31
N SER A 415 11.71 -1.46 -19.75
CA SER A 415 11.30 -2.52 -20.68
C SER A 415 11.87 -2.35 -22.10
N SER A 416 11.67 -3.36 -22.94
CA SER A 416 11.93 -3.26 -24.38
C SER A 416 10.97 -2.32 -25.10
N GLU A 417 9.75 -2.11 -24.57
CA GLU A 417 8.75 -1.22 -25.18
C GLU A 417 9.19 0.25 -25.17
N PHE A 418 10.07 0.62 -24.25
CA PHE A 418 10.67 1.95 -24.13
C PHE A 418 12.06 2.06 -24.80
N ALA A 419 12.44 1.11 -25.65
CA ALA A 419 13.76 1.12 -26.30
C ALA A 419 14.04 2.41 -27.11
N GLU A 420 13.03 2.94 -27.83
CA GLU A 420 13.16 4.22 -28.56
C GLU A 420 13.39 5.38 -27.59
N PHE A 421 12.63 5.44 -26.50
CA PHE A 421 12.79 6.46 -25.45
C PHE A 421 14.20 6.43 -24.86
N LYS A 422 14.67 5.25 -24.46
CA LYS A 422 16.03 5.06 -23.92
C LYS A 422 17.07 5.56 -24.90
N LYS A 423 16.99 5.14 -26.17
CA LYS A 423 17.94 5.55 -27.21
C LYS A 423 17.95 7.07 -27.41
N VAL A 424 16.78 7.72 -27.45
CA VAL A 424 16.72 9.17 -27.63
C VAL A 424 17.28 9.89 -26.42
N VAL A 425 16.85 9.51 -25.21
CA VAL A 425 17.34 10.09 -23.96
C VAL A 425 18.84 9.92 -23.79
N GLU A 426 19.41 8.78 -24.15
CA GLU A 426 20.86 8.56 -24.04
C GLU A 426 21.70 9.47 -24.94
N ASN A 427 21.12 9.98 -26.02
CA ASN A 427 21.78 10.88 -26.96
C ASN A 427 21.64 12.37 -26.58
N THR A 428 20.86 12.69 -25.55
CA THR A 428 20.70 14.05 -25.05
C THR A 428 21.98 14.57 -24.39
N GLU A 429 22.21 15.87 -24.48
CA GLU A 429 23.30 16.57 -23.82
C GLU A 429 23.18 16.48 -22.29
N LEU A 430 21.97 16.43 -21.74
CA LEU A 430 21.76 16.13 -20.32
C LEU A 430 22.39 14.78 -19.94
N CYS A 431 22.03 13.70 -20.65
CA CYS A 431 22.48 12.36 -20.32
C CYS A 431 24.00 12.22 -20.54
N LYS A 432 24.51 12.77 -21.64
CA LYS A 432 25.96 12.84 -21.92
C LYS A 432 26.72 13.59 -20.82
N ARG A 433 26.21 14.73 -20.36
CA ARG A 433 26.77 15.54 -19.27
C ARG A 433 26.79 14.76 -17.96
N LEU A 434 25.69 14.12 -17.59
CA LEU A 434 25.60 13.27 -16.39
C LEU A 434 26.56 12.08 -16.44
N LYS A 435 26.62 11.36 -17.58
CA LYS A 435 27.57 10.25 -17.80
C LYS A 435 29.03 10.73 -17.67
N LYS A 436 29.36 11.88 -18.27
CA LYS A 436 30.69 12.50 -18.17
C LYS A 436 31.04 12.92 -16.73
N ILE A 437 30.09 13.48 -15.99
CA ILE A 437 30.29 13.82 -14.56
C ILE A 437 30.52 12.54 -13.74
N GLY A 438 29.75 11.48 -13.98
CA GLY A 438 29.92 10.19 -13.31
C GLY A 438 31.29 9.56 -13.56
N GLN A 439 31.77 9.62 -14.81
CA GLN A 439 33.08 9.08 -15.21
C GLN A 439 34.26 9.90 -14.70
N THR A 440 34.20 11.23 -14.84
CA THR A 440 35.33 12.12 -14.51
C THR A 440 35.36 12.52 -13.04
N GLY A 441 34.21 12.46 -12.35
CA GLY A 441 34.05 13.01 -11.00
C GLY A 441 34.28 14.52 -10.93
N LYS A 442 34.10 15.24 -12.04
CA LYS A 442 34.28 16.70 -12.12
C LYS A 442 33.04 17.36 -12.71
N ILE A 443 32.68 18.52 -12.18
CA ILE A 443 31.64 19.40 -12.73
C ILE A 443 32.33 20.48 -13.56
N VAL A 444 31.82 20.71 -14.77
CA VAL A 444 32.24 21.82 -15.63
C VAL A 444 31.03 22.73 -15.78
N GLN A 445 31.08 23.92 -15.19
CA GLN A 445 30.09 24.96 -15.46
C GLN A 445 30.50 25.73 -16.72
N PRO A 446 29.53 26.20 -17.54
CA PRO A 446 29.83 27.07 -18.67
C PRO A 446 30.70 28.26 -18.23
N GLY A 447 31.89 28.42 -18.83
CA GLY A 447 32.82 29.51 -18.52
C GLY A 447 33.68 29.34 -17.25
N SER A 448 33.68 28.17 -16.58
CA SER A 448 34.44 27.94 -15.35
C SER A 448 35.40 26.74 -15.43
N LEU A 449 36.43 26.76 -14.57
CA LEU A 449 37.37 25.64 -14.42
C LEU A 449 36.67 24.39 -13.84
N PRO A 450 37.06 23.16 -14.25
CA PRO A 450 36.49 21.93 -13.72
C PRO A 450 36.70 21.79 -12.20
N THR A 451 35.61 21.60 -11.45
CA THR A 451 35.65 21.43 -9.98
C THR A 451 35.38 19.97 -9.59
N PRO A 452 36.06 19.41 -8.58
CA PRO A 452 35.85 18.03 -8.14
C PRO A 452 34.49 17.83 -7.46
N LEU A 453 33.84 16.70 -7.74
CA LEU A 453 32.55 16.31 -7.15
C LEU A 453 32.75 15.91 -5.68
N ARG A 454 31.84 16.34 -4.79
CA ARG A 454 31.85 15.87 -3.39
C ARG A 454 31.60 14.34 -3.33
N PRO A 455 32.26 13.59 -2.44
CA PRO A 455 32.18 12.13 -2.39
C PRO A 455 30.76 11.55 -2.35
N GLY A 456 29.85 12.15 -1.57
CA GLY A 456 28.46 11.68 -1.45
C GLY A 456 27.59 11.87 -2.71
N LEU A 457 28.02 12.72 -3.65
CA LEU A 457 27.26 13.05 -4.86
C LEU A 457 27.49 12.03 -5.99
N ARG A 458 28.56 11.24 -5.93
CA ARG A 458 28.84 10.20 -6.95
C ARG A 458 27.73 9.14 -7.00
N ASN A 459 27.23 8.74 -5.83
CA ASN A 459 26.15 7.75 -5.73
C ASN A 459 24.83 8.28 -6.33
N SER A 460 24.59 9.59 -6.24
CA SER A 460 23.42 10.22 -6.84
C SER A 460 23.47 10.21 -8.36
N ILE A 461 24.64 10.31 -8.99
CA ILE A 461 24.75 10.29 -10.46
C ILE A 461 24.22 8.98 -11.05
N THR A 462 24.53 7.83 -10.43
CA THR A 462 24.01 6.52 -10.85
C THR A 462 22.48 6.48 -10.84
N TYR A 463 21.87 7.10 -9.83
CA TYR A 463 20.41 7.23 -9.74
C TYR A 463 19.87 8.20 -10.79
N LEU A 464 20.51 9.36 -11.00
CA LEU A 464 20.06 10.37 -11.96
C LEU A 464 20.10 9.93 -13.43
N ILE A 465 20.92 8.94 -13.76
CA ILE A 465 20.99 8.33 -15.11
C ILE A 465 20.14 7.07 -15.25
N SER A 466 19.43 6.65 -14.20
CA SER A 466 18.51 5.52 -14.27
C SER A 466 17.34 5.85 -15.20
N HIS A 467 16.76 4.83 -15.83
CA HIS A 467 15.72 5.02 -16.83
C HIS A 467 14.43 5.58 -16.21
N GLU A 468 14.15 5.14 -14.98
CA GLU A 468 13.01 5.55 -14.17
C GLU A 468 13.08 7.04 -13.86
N GLU A 469 14.27 7.52 -13.47
CA GLU A 469 14.47 8.94 -13.16
C GLU A 469 14.51 9.83 -14.38
N LEU A 470 15.10 9.36 -15.47
CA LEU A 470 15.08 10.08 -16.73
C LEU A 470 13.66 10.15 -17.30
N PHE A 471 12.85 9.11 -17.13
CA PHE A 471 11.42 9.13 -17.47
C PHE A 471 10.64 10.14 -16.63
N ALA A 472 10.82 10.14 -15.31
CA ALA A 472 10.12 11.10 -14.44
C ALA A 472 10.49 12.56 -14.77
N ARG A 473 11.77 12.83 -15.02
CA ARG A 473 12.24 14.15 -15.50
C ARG A 473 11.67 14.53 -16.86
N ALA A 474 11.61 13.58 -17.79
CA ALA A 474 11.04 13.82 -19.10
C ALA A 474 9.53 14.15 -18.99
N MET A 475 8.80 13.41 -18.16
CA MET A 475 7.38 13.65 -17.89
C MET A 475 7.10 15.01 -17.25
N GLU A 476 7.95 15.47 -16.32
CA GLU A 476 7.83 16.82 -15.75
C GLU A 476 7.87 17.90 -16.84
N MET A 477 8.88 17.86 -17.71
CA MET A 477 9.06 18.84 -18.78
C MET A 477 7.98 18.71 -19.87
N TRP A 478 7.63 17.48 -20.23
CA TRP A 478 6.56 17.18 -21.19
C TRP A 478 5.23 17.76 -20.71
N THR A 479 4.87 17.54 -19.44
CA THR A 479 3.66 18.08 -18.81
C THR A 479 3.66 19.61 -18.86
N ALA A 480 4.80 20.23 -18.56
CA ALA A 480 4.93 21.68 -18.58
C ALA A 480 4.73 22.28 -19.99
N ARG A 481 5.29 21.64 -21.02
CA ARG A 481 5.12 22.05 -22.43
C ARG A 481 3.70 21.81 -22.93
N LYS A 482 3.10 20.63 -22.68
CA LYS A 482 1.73 20.31 -23.09
C LYS A 482 0.69 21.25 -22.52
N LEU A 483 0.87 21.66 -21.26
CA LEU A 483 -0.02 22.59 -20.58
C LEU A 483 0.33 24.07 -20.82
N ASN A 484 1.41 24.36 -21.56
CA ASN A 484 1.98 25.69 -21.72
C ASN A 484 2.17 26.41 -20.36
N SER A 485 2.58 25.67 -19.33
CA SER A 485 2.60 26.12 -17.94
C SER A 485 3.92 26.77 -17.58
N LYS A 486 4.01 28.09 -17.74
CA LYS A 486 5.18 28.90 -17.31
C LYS A 486 5.51 28.70 -15.84
N LYS A 487 4.49 28.51 -14.99
CA LYS A 487 4.66 28.22 -13.56
C LYS A 487 5.40 26.91 -13.34
N LEU A 488 5.01 25.84 -14.04
CA LEU A 488 5.65 24.53 -13.88
C LEU A 488 7.10 24.54 -14.38
N ILE A 489 7.37 25.22 -15.50
CA ILE A 489 8.74 25.43 -16.02
C ILE A 489 9.61 26.14 -14.98
N ALA A 490 9.11 27.22 -14.36
CA ALA A 490 9.85 27.93 -13.32
C ALA A 490 10.16 27.06 -12.08
N GLN A 491 9.24 26.18 -11.68
CA GLN A 491 9.48 25.24 -10.58
C GLN A 491 10.52 24.17 -10.94
N ILE A 492 10.48 23.64 -12.16
CA ILE A 492 11.48 22.68 -12.68
C ILE A 492 12.87 23.32 -12.66
N GLN A 493 12.99 24.55 -13.16
CA GLN A 493 14.24 25.31 -13.14
C GLN A 493 14.74 25.57 -11.71
N LYS A 494 13.83 25.93 -10.79
CA LYS A 494 14.15 26.12 -9.37
C LYS A 494 14.67 24.83 -8.72
N LYS A 495 14.04 23.67 -8.95
CA LYS A 495 14.55 22.35 -8.49
C LYS A 495 15.90 22.03 -9.09
N GLY A 496 16.11 22.34 -10.37
CA GLY A 496 17.39 22.19 -11.06
C GLY A 496 18.51 22.97 -10.40
N ASN A 497 18.23 24.17 -9.89
CA ASN A 497 19.22 24.97 -9.16
C ASN A 497 19.47 24.47 -7.72
N MET A 498 18.52 23.76 -7.13
CA MET A 498 18.66 23.15 -5.79
C MET A 498 19.47 21.85 -5.81
N ASN A 499 19.49 21.15 -6.95
CA ASN A 499 20.28 19.95 -7.17
C ASN A 499 21.52 20.29 -8.00
N PHE A 500 22.69 20.24 -7.35
CA PHE A 500 24.07 20.41 -7.85
C PHE A 500 24.43 19.97 -9.29
N VAL A 501 23.60 19.23 -10.01
CA VAL A 501 23.76 18.93 -11.44
C VAL A 501 22.94 19.93 -12.26
N TYR A 502 23.63 20.94 -12.76
CA TYR A 502 23.01 22.03 -13.53
C TYR A 502 22.28 21.54 -14.80
N HIS A 503 21.09 22.12 -14.97
CA HIS A 503 20.11 22.02 -16.05
C HIS A 503 19.45 20.65 -16.30
N TYR A 504 18.14 20.71 -16.49
CA TYR A 504 17.24 19.61 -16.87
C TYR A 504 17.59 19.20 -18.31
N TRP A 505 16.74 19.45 -19.27
CA TRP A 505 17.04 19.30 -20.69
C TRP A 505 17.38 20.67 -21.26
N ASP A 506 18.28 20.71 -22.24
CA ASP A 506 18.47 21.92 -23.03
C ASP A 506 17.24 22.08 -23.96
N ASP A 507 16.78 23.31 -24.21
CA ASP A 507 15.46 23.54 -24.83
C ASP A 507 15.31 22.90 -26.22
N ASP A 508 16.39 22.89 -27.00
CA ASP A 508 16.46 22.28 -28.34
C ASP A 508 16.56 20.74 -28.31
N ASP A 509 17.09 20.19 -27.22
CA ASP A 509 17.39 18.77 -27.05
C ASP A 509 16.16 17.98 -26.56
N PHE A 510 15.28 18.65 -25.80
CA PHE A 510 14.07 18.01 -25.29
C PHE A 510 13.04 17.68 -26.38
N GLU A 511 13.09 18.31 -27.56
CA GLU A 511 12.05 18.10 -28.58
C GLU A 511 12.00 16.66 -29.09
N SER A 512 13.16 16.02 -29.20
CA SER A 512 13.23 14.60 -29.56
C SER A 512 12.62 13.72 -28.46
N VAL A 513 12.86 14.04 -27.20
CA VAL A 513 12.27 13.33 -26.04
C VAL A 513 10.76 13.54 -25.98
N ASN A 514 10.30 14.76 -26.23
CA ASN A 514 8.89 15.15 -26.29
C ASN A 514 8.13 14.35 -27.35
N SER A 515 8.69 14.26 -28.56
CA SER A 515 8.10 13.48 -29.66
C SER A 515 7.96 11.99 -29.32
N VAL A 516 8.97 11.40 -28.66
CA VAL A 516 8.90 9.98 -28.28
C VAL A 516 7.87 9.73 -27.18
N LEU A 517 7.76 10.62 -26.17
CA LEU A 517 6.72 10.50 -25.16
C LEU A 517 5.32 10.60 -25.77
N ASP A 518 5.10 11.51 -26.72
CA ASP A 518 3.84 11.60 -27.46
C ASP A 518 3.53 10.30 -28.20
N LYS A 519 4.49 9.72 -28.92
CA LYS A 519 4.31 8.43 -29.58
C LYS A 519 3.94 7.32 -28.60
N ILE A 520 4.59 7.27 -27.43
CA ILE A 520 4.31 6.27 -26.39
C ILE A 520 2.88 6.43 -25.89
N PHE A 521 2.47 7.63 -25.48
CA PHE A 521 1.12 7.84 -24.96
C PHE A 521 0.04 7.67 -26.04
N LEU A 522 0.33 7.99 -27.30
CA LEU A 522 -0.56 7.68 -28.42
C LEU A 522 -0.70 6.16 -28.63
N LYS A 523 0.41 5.42 -28.61
CA LYS A 523 0.42 3.95 -28.74
C LYS A 523 -0.44 3.27 -27.68
N TYR A 524 -0.39 3.77 -26.45
CA TYR A 524 -1.21 3.25 -25.33
C TYR A 524 -2.62 3.84 -25.26
N ASN A 525 -3.00 4.76 -26.15
CA ASN A 525 -4.28 5.50 -26.12
C ASN A 525 -4.50 6.25 -24.79
N TYR A 526 -3.43 6.83 -24.25
CA TYR A 526 -3.43 7.57 -22.99
C TYR A 526 -3.46 9.09 -23.17
N LEU A 527 -3.22 9.60 -24.39
CA LEU A 527 -3.52 11.00 -24.70
C LEU A 527 -5.02 11.19 -24.91
N LYS A 528 -5.58 12.27 -24.36
CA LYS A 528 -6.97 12.63 -24.58
C LYS A 528 -7.24 13.07 -26.01
#